data_AF-A0A1Q7R267-F1
#
_entry.id   AF-A0A1Q7R267-F1
#
_cell.length_a   1.000
_cell.length_b   1.000
_cell.length_c   1.000
_cell.angle_alpha   90.00
_cell.angle_beta   90.00
_cell.angle_gamma   90.00
#
_symmetry.space_group_name_H-M   'P 1'
#
loop_
_entity.id
_entity.type
_entity.pdbx_description
1 polymer ?
#
loop_
_entity_poly.entity_id
_entity_poly.type
_entity_poly.pdbx_seq_one_letter_code
_entity_poly.pdbx_strand_id
1 'polypeptide(L)'
;MLSGRPFLLTPTDRTDPAAVSMMTEVAEQLGMLPVLLSPDDHDDLVAQVSHLPYLMAVAAVGAATDRAIGIGGPAFGGLGRIARGPVELWVQICRSNRAAIRRALGQFRRELDRLERAMEGEEPLEILLQRSRRRAPVDGVPLDKPPRKSVT
;
A
#
# COMPACT_ATOMS: atom_id res chain seq x y z
N MET A 1 -1.03 15.39 10.45
CA MET A 1 -2.23 16.04 9.91
C MET A 1 -3.08 14.96 9.25
N LEU A 2 -4.32 14.75 9.71
CA LEU A 2 -5.22 13.69 9.22
C LEU A 2 -6.05 14.11 8.00
N SER A 3 -6.17 15.42 7.77
CA SER A 3 -6.94 15.98 6.65
C SER A 3 -6.51 15.40 5.29
N GLY A 4 -7.49 15.07 4.45
CA GLY A 4 -7.33 14.49 3.12
C GLY A 4 -6.89 13.02 3.09
N ARG A 5 -6.74 12.36 4.26
CA ARG A 5 -6.34 10.95 4.34
C ARG A 5 -7.57 10.02 4.30
N PRO A 6 -7.50 8.85 3.66
CA PRO A 6 -8.59 7.89 3.69
C PRO A 6 -8.81 7.35 5.12
N PHE A 7 -10.08 7.18 5.49
CA PHE A 7 -10.50 6.48 6.70
C PHE A 7 -11.35 5.27 6.28
N LEU A 8 -10.80 4.07 6.42
CA LEU A 8 -11.44 2.85 5.93
C LEU A 8 -12.42 2.32 6.97
N LEU A 9 -13.67 2.11 6.56
CA LEU A 9 -14.72 1.47 7.33
C LEU A 9 -15.09 0.15 6.67
N THR A 10 -15.15 -0.93 7.45
CA THR A 10 -15.45 -2.28 6.97
C THR A 10 -16.73 -2.84 7.59
N PRO A 11 -17.91 -2.22 7.33
CA PRO A 11 -19.16 -2.71 7.87
C PRO A 11 -19.47 -4.13 7.36
N THR A 12 -20.16 -4.89 8.19
CA THR A 12 -20.70 -6.22 7.87
C THR A 12 -22.21 -6.20 8.09
N ASP A 13 -22.90 -7.28 7.71
CA ASP A 13 -24.34 -7.43 7.96
C ASP A 13 -24.73 -7.37 9.45
N ARG A 14 -23.74 -7.54 10.34
CA ARG A 14 -23.91 -7.46 11.80
C ARG A 14 -23.59 -6.08 12.37
N THR A 15 -23.12 -5.15 11.55
CA THR A 15 -22.72 -3.81 11.99
C THR A 15 -23.95 -2.91 12.07
N ASP A 16 -24.14 -2.26 13.21
CA ASP A 16 -25.20 -1.26 13.38
C ASP A 16 -24.98 -0.09 12.40
N PRO A 17 -25.94 0.21 11.50
CA PRO A 17 -25.85 1.34 10.58
C PRO A 17 -25.63 2.69 11.29
N ALA A 18 -26.16 2.87 12.50
CA ALA A 18 -25.96 4.10 13.27
C ALA A 18 -24.49 4.28 13.68
N ALA A 19 -23.79 3.18 14.01
CA ALA A 19 -22.37 3.22 14.32
C ALA A 19 -21.52 3.57 13.09
N VAL A 20 -21.90 3.09 11.89
CA VAL A 20 -21.23 3.45 10.64
C VAL A 20 -21.38 4.94 10.34
N SER A 21 -22.60 5.47 10.47
CA SER A 21 -22.87 6.91 10.29
C SER A 21 -22.05 7.75 11.28
N MET A 22 -22.07 7.40 12.57
CA MET A 22 -21.30 8.10 13.59
C MET A 22 -19.80 8.12 13.28
N MET A 23 -19.21 6.99 12.91
CA MET A 23 -17.78 6.94 12.60
C MET A 23 -17.43 7.66 11.30
N THR A 24 -18.37 7.68 10.34
CA THR A 24 -18.23 8.48 9.11
C THR A 24 -18.16 9.97 9.45
N GLU A 25 -19.07 10.47 10.28
CA GLU A 25 -19.10 11.87 10.72
C GLU A 25 -17.84 12.24 11.50
N VAL A 26 -17.37 11.37 12.41
CA VAL A 26 -16.12 11.59 13.15
C VAL A 26 -14.94 11.74 12.19
N ALA A 27 -14.82 10.85 11.20
CA ALA A 27 -13.74 10.93 10.23
C ALA A 27 -13.82 12.21 9.38
N GLU A 28 -15.01 12.62 8.94
CA GLU A 28 -15.21 13.86 8.19
C GLU A 28 -14.88 15.11 9.03
N GLN A 29 -15.25 15.14 10.31
CA GLN A 29 -14.90 16.23 11.24
C GLN A 29 -13.38 16.35 11.45
N LEU A 30 -12.65 15.24 11.35
CA LEU A 30 -11.19 15.22 11.36
C LEU A 30 -10.56 15.59 10.00
N GLY A 31 -11.38 15.91 8.99
CA GLY A 31 -10.99 16.23 7.63
C GLY A 31 -10.57 15.01 6.80
N MET A 32 -10.83 13.80 7.29
CA MET A 32 -10.50 12.55 6.58
C MET A 32 -11.55 12.25 5.51
N LEU A 33 -11.26 11.25 4.67
CA LEU A 33 -12.13 10.80 3.59
C LEU A 33 -12.64 9.38 3.93
N PRO A 34 -13.86 9.23 4.45
CA PRO A 34 -14.42 7.91 4.74
C PRO A 34 -14.56 7.08 3.46
N VAL A 35 -14.16 5.82 3.53
CA VAL A 35 -14.33 4.84 2.45
C VAL A 35 -14.89 3.55 3.04
N LEU A 36 -16.05 3.13 2.54
CA LEU A 36 -16.67 1.88 2.94
C LEU A 36 -16.18 0.76 2.02
N LEU A 37 -15.69 -0.32 2.62
CA LEU A 37 -15.19 -1.52 1.92
C LEU A 37 -15.75 -2.77 2.57
N SER A 38 -15.77 -3.89 1.85
CA SER A 38 -15.86 -5.18 2.53
C SER A 38 -14.57 -5.45 3.31
N PRO A 39 -14.59 -6.29 4.36
CA PRO A 39 -13.36 -6.71 5.05
C PRO A 39 -12.31 -7.31 4.11
N ASP A 40 -12.74 -8.11 3.13
CA ASP A 40 -11.84 -8.74 2.16
C ASP A 40 -11.22 -7.71 1.21
N ASP A 41 -12.01 -6.75 0.70
CA ASP A 41 -11.50 -5.67 -0.15
C ASP A 41 -10.49 -4.80 0.60
N HIS A 42 -10.76 -4.50 1.87
CA HIS A 42 -9.82 -3.78 2.74
C HIS A 42 -8.49 -4.52 2.80
N ASP A 43 -8.52 -5.81 3.11
CA ASP A 43 -7.30 -6.60 3.27
C ASP A 43 -6.50 -6.71 1.97
N ASP A 44 -7.17 -6.87 0.82
CA ASP A 44 -6.52 -6.90 -0.50
C ASP A 44 -5.92 -5.56 -0.91
N LEU A 45 -6.61 -4.45 -0.64
CA LEU A 45 -6.11 -3.11 -0.98
C LEU A 45 -4.95 -2.70 -0.06
N VAL A 46 -5.10 -2.86 1.26
CA VAL A 46 -4.06 -2.50 2.24
C VAL A 46 -2.83 -3.39 2.09
N ALA A 47 -2.99 -4.66 1.68
CA ALA A 47 -1.85 -5.50 1.31
C ALA A 47 -0.99 -4.90 0.19
N GLN A 48 -1.61 -4.25 -0.80
CA GLN A 48 -0.90 -3.63 -1.92
C GLN A 48 -0.26 -2.29 -1.56
N VAL A 49 -0.97 -1.44 -0.81
CA VAL A 49 -0.55 -0.04 -0.58
C VAL A 49 0.16 0.20 0.75
N SER A 50 0.18 -0.77 1.65
CA SER A 50 0.84 -0.66 2.97
C SER A 50 1.75 -1.85 3.27
N HIS A 51 1.23 -3.08 3.24
CA HIS A 51 2.01 -4.25 3.67
C HIS A 51 3.15 -4.58 2.69
N LEU A 52 2.84 -4.61 1.39
CA LEU A 52 3.83 -4.88 0.36
C LEU A 52 4.96 -3.83 0.36
N PRO A 53 4.69 -2.50 0.40
CA PRO A 53 5.75 -1.50 0.53
C PRO A 53 6.69 -1.71 1.73
N TYR A 54 6.17 -2.11 2.89
CA TYR A 54 7.02 -2.47 4.03
C TYR A 54 7.91 -3.67 3.73
N LEU A 55 7.34 -4.76 3.20
CA LEU A 55 8.09 -5.97 2.87
C LEU A 55 9.11 -5.75 1.75
N MET A 56 8.81 -4.87 0.79
CA MET A 56 9.78 -4.42 -0.22
C MET A 56 10.97 -3.71 0.41
N ALA A 57 10.72 -2.83 1.39
CA ALA A 57 11.78 -2.15 2.13
C ALA A 57 12.63 -3.15 2.94
N VAL A 58 11.99 -4.10 3.63
CA VAL A 58 12.69 -5.18 4.36
C VAL A 58 13.55 -6.01 3.42
N ALA A 59 13.01 -6.43 2.28
CA ALA A 59 13.74 -7.23 1.30
C ALA A 59 14.92 -6.45 0.69
N ALA A 60 14.72 -5.18 0.33
CA ALA A 60 15.77 -4.33 -0.25
C ALA A 60 16.91 -4.08 0.74
N VAL A 61 16.61 -3.81 2.01
CA VAL A 61 17.63 -3.65 3.06
C VAL A 61 18.33 -4.98 3.35
N GLY A 62 17.59 -6.09 3.43
CA GLY A 62 18.14 -7.41 3.69
C GLY A 62 19.03 -7.96 2.56
N ALA A 63 18.84 -7.50 1.33
CA ALA A 63 19.67 -7.87 0.18
C ALA A 63 20.94 -7.02 0.05
N ALA A 64 21.03 -5.88 0.75
CA ALA A 64 22.17 -4.98 0.65
C ALA A 64 23.37 -5.50 1.45
N THR A 65 24.58 -5.34 0.90
CA THR A 65 25.83 -5.61 1.64
C THR A 65 26.14 -4.46 2.59
N ASP A 66 26.95 -4.71 3.62
CA ASP A 66 27.41 -3.66 4.55
C ASP A 66 28.06 -2.47 3.83
N ARG A 67 28.83 -2.76 2.77
CA ARG A 67 29.44 -1.72 1.93
C ARG A 67 28.39 -0.88 1.20
N ALA A 68 27.33 -1.51 0.67
CA ALA A 68 26.24 -0.80 0.01
C ALA A 68 25.43 0.05 1.00
N ILE A 69 25.18 -0.48 2.20
CA ILE A 69 24.54 0.26 3.30
C ILE A 69 25.35 1.52 3.65
N GLY A 70 26.67 1.41 3.76
CA GLY A 70 27.57 2.51 4.11
C GLY A 70 27.61 3.68 3.11
N ILE A 71 27.20 3.46 1.84
CA ILE A 71 27.14 4.50 0.80
C ILE A 71 25.71 4.88 0.40
N GLY A 72 24.70 4.35 1.09
CA GLY A 72 23.30 4.53 0.74
C GLY A 72 22.85 5.99 0.80
N GLY A 73 22.32 6.50 -0.32
CA GLY A 73 21.75 7.84 -0.40
C GLY A 73 20.32 7.96 0.16
N PRO A 74 19.65 9.12 -0.04
CA PRO A 74 18.33 9.41 0.52
C PRO A 74 17.25 8.37 0.19
N ALA A 75 17.27 7.79 -1.01
CA ALA A 75 16.32 6.75 -1.42
C ALA A 75 16.47 5.48 -0.57
N PHE A 76 17.70 4.97 -0.41
CA PHE A 76 17.97 3.81 0.44
C PHE A 76 17.68 4.12 1.92
N GLY A 77 18.05 5.32 2.39
CA GLY A 77 17.68 5.79 3.73
C GLY A 77 16.16 5.84 3.95
N GLY A 78 15.39 6.12 2.89
CA GLY A 78 13.93 6.06 2.87
C GLY A 78 13.39 4.65 3.11
N LEU A 79 13.93 3.65 2.38
CA LEU A 79 13.60 2.24 2.60
C LEU A 79 13.99 1.80 4.02
N GLY A 80 15.18 2.19 4.48
CA GLY A 80 15.62 1.92 5.85
C GLY A 80 14.67 2.48 6.91
N ARG A 81 14.10 3.67 6.70
CA ARG A 81 13.09 4.25 7.60
C ARG A 81 11.84 3.38 7.71
N ILE A 82 11.38 2.82 6.59
CA ILE A 82 10.21 1.94 6.55
C ILE A 82 10.54 0.60 7.20
N ALA A 83 11.69 0.00 6.85
CA ALA A 83 12.10 -1.32 7.36
C ALA A 83 12.30 -1.37 8.88
N ARG A 84 12.63 -0.23 9.51
CA ARG A 84 12.75 -0.08 10.98
C ARG A 84 11.40 -0.01 11.73
N GLY A 85 10.29 -0.35 11.08
CA GLY A 85 8.99 -0.45 11.74
C GLY A 85 8.98 -1.49 12.88
N PRO A 86 8.07 -1.38 13.86
CA PRO A 86 8.02 -2.27 15.02
C PRO A 86 7.80 -3.73 14.63
N VAL A 87 8.72 -4.62 15.01
CA VAL A 87 8.76 -6.01 14.53
C VAL A 87 7.52 -6.79 14.96
N GLU A 88 7.11 -6.65 16.22
CA GLU A 88 5.98 -7.39 16.80
C GLU A 88 4.68 -7.08 16.07
N LEU A 89 4.45 -5.79 15.73
CA LEU A 89 3.30 -5.35 14.95
C LEU A 89 3.31 -5.97 13.55
N TRP A 90 4.45 -5.92 12.86
CA TRP A 90 4.56 -6.43 11.50
C TRP A 90 4.43 -7.95 11.43
N VAL A 91 4.88 -8.68 12.46
CA VAL A 91 4.61 -10.12 12.59
C VAL A 91 3.11 -10.39 12.67
N GLN A 92 2.36 -9.63 13.47
CA GLN A 92 0.89 -9.78 13.55
C GLN A 92 0.23 -9.45 12.22
N ILE A 93 0.57 -8.32 11.61
CA ILE A 93 0.04 -7.91 10.29
C ILE A 93 0.29 -9.01 9.24
N CYS A 94 1.52 -9.52 9.15
CA CYS A 94 1.88 -10.54 8.18
C CYS A 94 1.16 -11.87 8.41
N ARG A 95 0.89 -12.22 9.67
CA ARG A 95 0.15 -13.43 10.02
C ARG A 95 -1.34 -13.28 9.70
N SER A 96 -1.95 -12.17 10.13
CA SER A 96 -3.38 -11.92 9.98
C SER A 96 -3.78 -11.75 8.52
N ASN A 97 -2.99 -11.03 7.71
CA ASN A 97 -3.30 -10.78 6.31
C ASN A 97 -2.40 -11.57 5.32
N ARG A 98 -1.97 -12.77 5.73
CA ARG A 98 -1.02 -13.61 4.97
C ARG A 98 -1.47 -13.88 3.54
N ALA A 99 -2.76 -14.14 3.33
CA ALA A 99 -3.28 -14.52 2.02
C ALA A 99 -3.19 -13.36 1.01
N ALA A 100 -3.67 -12.17 1.37
CA ALA A 100 -3.59 -11.01 0.49
C ALA A 100 -2.14 -10.57 0.27
N ILE A 101 -1.30 -10.61 1.32
CA ILE A 101 0.13 -10.32 1.21
C ILE A 101 0.81 -11.26 0.21
N ARG A 102 0.51 -12.56 0.24
CA ARG A 102 1.07 -13.50 -0.74
C ARG A 102 0.63 -13.20 -2.18
N ARG A 103 -0.63 -12.78 -2.38
CA ARG A 103 -1.11 -12.33 -3.69
C ARG A 103 -0.34 -11.09 -4.15
N ALA A 104 -0.18 -10.09 -3.28
CA ALA A 104 0.54 -8.85 -3.57
C ALA A 104 2.02 -9.10 -3.89
N LEU A 105 2.72 -9.94 -3.11
CA LEU A 105 4.10 -10.36 -3.40
C LEU A 105 4.21 -11.09 -4.75
N GLY A 106 3.24 -11.95 -5.07
CA GLY A 106 3.19 -12.63 -6.37
C GLY A 106 3.02 -11.65 -7.54
N GLN A 107 2.20 -10.61 -7.38
CA GLN A 107 2.08 -9.53 -8.37
C GLN A 107 3.38 -8.75 -8.50
N PHE A 108 3.99 -8.37 -7.38
CA PHE A 108 5.25 -7.63 -7.35
C PHE A 108 6.39 -8.37 -8.05
N ARG A 109 6.54 -9.67 -7.78
CA ARG A 109 7.54 -10.51 -8.46
C ARG A 109 7.37 -10.51 -9.97
N ARG A 110 6.14 -10.57 -10.48
CA ARG A 110 5.89 -10.47 -11.93
C ARG A 110 6.31 -9.12 -12.51
N GLU A 111 6.21 -8.04 -11.74
CA GLU A 111 6.70 -6.73 -12.18
C GLU A 111 8.23 -6.65 -12.15
N LEU A 112 8.89 -7.31 -11.20
CA LEU A 112 10.35 -7.46 -11.21
C LEU A 112 10.81 -8.28 -12.42
N ASP A 113 10.19 -9.43 -12.70
CA ASP A 113 10.51 -10.27 -13.87
C ASP A 113 10.35 -9.48 -15.19
N ARG A 114 9.35 -8.57 -15.26
CA ARG A 114 9.18 -7.68 -16.42
C ARG A 114 10.29 -6.64 -16.53
N LEU A 115 10.72 -6.06 -15.41
CA LEU A 115 11.84 -5.10 -15.40
C LEU A 115 13.12 -5.78 -15.87
N GLU A 116 13.40 -7.00 -15.41
CA GLU A 116 14.57 -7.78 -15.85
C GLU A 116 14.54 -8.04 -17.36
N ARG A 117 13.44 -8.58 -17.89
CA ARG A 117 13.28 -8.79 -19.34
C ARG A 117 13.39 -7.50 -20.16
N ALA A 118 12.89 -6.38 -19.65
CA ALA A 118 13.00 -5.10 -20.33
C ALA A 118 14.45 -4.58 -20.37
N MET A 119 15.26 -4.88 -19.34
CA MET A 119 16.70 -4.59 -19.33
C MET A 119 17.47 -5.47 -20.32
N GLU A 120 16.96 -6.68 -20.61
CA GLU A 120 17.47 -7.60 -21.63
C GLU A 120 17.02 -7.24 -23.05
N GLY A 121 16.14 -6.25 -23.20
CA GLY A 121 15.65 -5.75 -24.49
C GLY A 121 14.42 -6.46 -25.03
N GLU A 122 13.76 -7.32 -24.25
CA GLU A 122 12.55 -8.03 -24.67
C GLU A 122 11.29 -7.14 -24.67
N GLU A 123 11.30 -6.04 -23.91
CA GLU A 123 10.26 -5.01 -23.87
C GLU A 123 10.92 -3.63 -23.77
N PRO A 124 10.38 -2.56 -24.42
CA PRO A 124 10.95 -1.22 -24.27
C PRO A 124 10.93 -0.74 -22.82
N LEU A 125 12.11 -0.67 -22.19
CA LEU A 125 12.28 -0.23 -20.80
C LEU A 125 11.61 1.13 -20.54
N GLU A 126 11.72 2.07 -21.47
CA GLU A 126 11.11 3.40 -21.32
C GLU A 126 9.59 3.31 -21.14
N ILE A 127 8.91 2.46 -21.91
CA ILE A 127 7.46 2.28 -21.81
C ILE A 127 7.09 1.75 -20.42
N LEU A 128 7.84 0.75 -19.94
CA LEU A 128 7.61 0.14 -18.62
C LEU A 128 7.82 1.15 -17.48
N LEU A 129 8.87 1.99 -17.55
CA LEU A 129 9.13 3.04 -16.58
C LEU A 129 8.08 4.15 -16.63
N GLN A 130 7.68 4.60 -17.82
CA GLN A 130 6.62 5.59 -17.99
C GLN A 130 5.27 5.11 -17.45
N ARG A 131 4.94 3.83 -17.64
CA ARG A 131 3.73 3.22 -17.08
C ARG A 131 3.70 3.34 -15.56
N SER A 132 4.82 3.04 -14.90
CA SER A 132 4.94 3.13 -13.44
C SER A 132 4.86 4.59 -12.97
N ARG A 133 5.52 5.51 -13.68
CA ARG A 133 5.45 6.96 -13.39
C ARG A 133 4.03 7.51 -13.44
N ARG A 134 3.21 7.11 -14.44
CA ARG A 134 1.81 7.57 -14.57
C ARG A 134 0.90 7.11 -13.44
N ARG A 135 1.25 5.98 -12.80
CA ARG A 135 0.47 5.39 -11.69
C ARG A 135 0.98 5.82 -10.31
N ALA A 136 2.15 6.45 -10.23
CA ALA A 136 2.69 6.91 -8.97
C ALA A 136 1.79 8.01 -8.39
N PRO A 137 1.37 7.90 -7.11
CA PRO A 137 0.58 8.94 -6.48
C PRO A 137 1.38 10.24 -6.44
N VAL A 138 0.71 11.36 -6.71
CA VAL A 138 1.27 12.70 -6.51
C VAL A 138 0.97 13.10 -5.07
N ASP A 139 2.00 13.46 -4.30
CA ASP A 139 1.83 13.89 -2.92
C ASP A 139 0.79 15.02 -2.82
N GLY A 140 -0.23 14.82 -1.99
CA GLY A 140 -1.25 15.84 -1.68
C GLY A 140 -2.44 15.90 -2.64
N VAL A 141 -2.52 15.06 -3.68
CA VAL A 141 -3.74 14.94 -4.49
C VAL A 141 -4.71 14.00 -3.78
N PRO A 142 -5.94 14.45 -3.41
CA PRO A 142 -6.96 13.54 -2.89
C PRO A 142 -7.18 12.41 -3.89
N LEU A 143 -7.29 11.17 -3.40
CA LEU A 143 -7.89 10.12 -4.21
C LEU A 143 -9.26 10.66 -4.62
N ASP A 144 -9.50 10.84 -5.92
CA ASP A 144 -10.85 11.12 -6.42
C ASP A 144 -11.79 10.16 -5.72
N LYS A 145 -12.86 10.70 -5.14
CA LYS A 145 -13.82 9.91 -4.36
C LYS A 145 -14.14 8.66 -5.18
N PRO A 146 -13.89 7.43 -4.67
CA PRO A 146 -14.34 6.25 -5.39
C PRO A 146 -15.84 6.41 -5.66
N PRO A 147 -16.32 6.03 -6.85
CA PRO A 147 -17.73 6.20 -7.19
C PRO A 147 -18.55 5.57 -6.06
N ARG A 148 -19.48 6.35 -5.48
CA ARG A 148 -20.44 5.82 -4.50
C ARG A 148 -21.10 4.63 -5.17
N LYS A 149 -20.78 3.40 -4.75
CA LYS A 149 -21.61 2.25 -5.10
C LYS A 149 -22.95 2.53 -4.43
N SER A 150 -23.94 2.90 -5.24
CA SER A 150 -25.34 2.97 -4.84
C SER A 150 -25.73 1.59 -4.36
N VAL A 151 -25.84 1.42 -3.04
CA VAL A 151 -26.53 0.28 -2.45
C VAL A 151 -28.01 0.55 -2.68
N THR A 152 -28.56 -0.03 -3.73
CA THR A 152 -30.00 -0.32 -3.83
C THR A 152 -30.31 -1.59 -3.07
#